data_AF-A0A9X3N8H0-F1
#
_entry.id   AF-A0A9X3N8H0-F1
#
_cell.length_a   1.000
_cell.length_b   1.000
_cell.length_c   1.000
_cell.angle_alpha   90.00
_cell.angle_beta   90.00
_cell.angle_gamma   90.00
#
_symmetry.space_group_name_H-M   'P 1'
#
loop_
_entity.id
_entity.type
_entity.pdbx_description
1 polymer ?
#
loop_
_entity_poly.entity_id
_entity_poly.type
_entity_poly.pdbx_seq_one_letter_code
_entity_poly.pdbx_strand_id
1 'polypeptide(L)'
;MTGVTITPPKASIPLSGTTITAAATPAGAGTVKYSLVADKVAPAAATKIDESSGAITLDPKQPGGSMKVRADNESSWADASFKLIEKPAAIAGTAAGTYEGHFVHTFTSAGASAAGLDGENINEKFDSLTADTPFGPFTLQANAAGSSGWDLDSTGKMGGPDKVSIGKGIDASPFVKNASNPTPAKALPQGFSMTQKLHAKTFPDATLDATTPHVRTLEDVGGKLQMTLKAGAGSVSIEIKTPAAPATPATPAAPKAAGEGDEAVPEAQGTTD
;
A
#
# COMPACT_ATOMS: atom_id res chain seq x y z
N MET A 1 -21.89 37.72 -22.31
CA MET A 1 -21.28 36.39 -22.12
C MET A 1 -21.97 35.70 -20.95
N THR A 2 -22.12 34.38 -20.97
CA THR A 2 -22.86 33.61 -19.95
C THR A 2 -22.01 32.60 -19.16
N GLY A 3 -20.79 32.30 -19.61
CA GLY A 3 -19.89 31.39 -18.89
C GLY A 3 -18.52 31.23 -19.54
N VAL A 4 -17.65 30.48 -18.86
CA VAL A 4 -16.33 30.05 -19.35
C VAL A 4 -16.22 28.54 -19.16
N THR A 5 -15.68 27.84 -20.16
CA THR A 5 -15.37 26.42 -20.10
C THR A 5 -13.86 26.25 -20.19
N ILE A 6 -13.28 25.43 -19.31
CA ILE A 6 -11.84 25.13 -19.31
C ILE A 6 -11.65 23.67 -19.71
N THR A 7 -10.78 23.43 -20.68
CA THR A 7 -10.48 22.08 -21.18
C THR A 7 -8.97 21.80 -21.12
N PRO A 8 -8.53 20.76 -20.39
CA PRO A 8 -9.30 20.00 -19.42
C PRO A 8 -9.56 20.80 -18.12
N PRO A 9 -10.61 20.51 -17.34
CA PRO A 9 -10.87 21.19 -16.07
C PRO A 9 -9.90 20.77 -14.95
N LYS A 10 -9.11 19.71 -15.18
CA LYS A 10 -8.04 19.23 -14.30
C LYS A 10 -6.83 18.80 -15.12
N ALA A 11 -5.63 19.08 -14.64
CA ALA A 11 -4.39 18.66 -15.28
C ALA A 11 -3.29 18.36 -14.24
N SER A 12 -2.47 17.35 -14.52
CA SER A 12 -1.31 17.04 -13.68
C SER A 12 -0.12 17.93 -14.04
N ILE A 13 0.66 18.32 -13.05
CA ILE A 13 1.88 19.11 -13.24
C ILE A 13 3.14 18.35 -12.81
N PRO A 14 4.27 18.48 -13.53
CA PRO A 14 4.43 19.28 -14.75
C PRO A 14 3.62 18.73 -15.94
N LEU A 15 3.13 19.61 -16.80
CA LEU A 15 2.39 19.21 -18.00
C LEU A 15 3.34 18.43 -18.94
N SER A 16 2.92 17.25 -19.41
CA SER A 16 3.52 16.60 -20.59
C SER A 16 2.48 16.37 -21.69
N GLY A 17 2.64 17.10 -22.80
CA GLY A 17 1.76 17.01 -23.98
C GLY A 17 0.34 17.55 -23.81
N THR A 18 -0.09 17.94 -22.60
CA THR A 18 -1.44 18.47 -22.34
C THR A 18 -1.45 19.99 -22.47
N THR A 19 -2.41 20.52 -23.24
CA THR A 19 -2.69 21.95 -23.33
C THR A 19 -3.97 22.26 -22.56
N ILE A 20 -3.96 23.32 -21.75
CA ILE A 20 -5.14 23.82 -21.05
C ILE A 20 -5.64 25.05 -21.81
N THR A 21 -6.91 25.07 -22.19
CA THR A 21 -7.54 26.19 -22.90
C THR A 21 -8.83 26.61 -22.22
N ALA A 22 -9.13 27.90 -22.29
CA ALA A 22 -10.41 28.47 -21.88
C ALA A 22 -11.21 28.94 -23.09
N ALA A 23 -12.52 28.77 -23.03
CA ALA A 23 -13.44 29.23 -24.07
C ALA A 23 -14.66 29.91 -23.43
N ALA A 24 -15.02 31.08 -23.94
CA ALA A 24 -16.20 31.82 -23.50
C ALA A 24 -17.47 31.23 -24.13
N THR A 25 -18.57 31.29 -23.39
CA THR A 25 -19.89 30.83 -23.84
C THR A 25 -20.88 32.01 -23.91
N PRO A 26 -21.68 32.14 -25.00
CA PRO A 26 -21.53 31.41 -26.27
C PRO A 26 -20.22 31.80 -26.99
N ALA A 27 -19.75 30.94 -27.89
CA ALA A 27 -18.60 31.27 -28.73
C ALA A 27 -18.87 32.55 -29.55
N GLY A 28 -17.86 33.42 -29.68
CA GLY A 28 -18.00 34.66 -30.44
C GLY A 28 -18.84 35.75 -29.75
N ALA A 29 -18.95 35.74 -28.41
CA ALA A 29 -19.65 36.76 -27.61
C ALA A 29 -18.99 38.17 -27.61
N GLY A 30 -18.47 38.61 -28.76
CA GLY A 30 -17.67 39.82 -28.95
C GLY A 30 -16.17 39.57 -28.73
N THR A 31 -15.39 40.67 -28.67
CA THR A 31 -13.97 40.62 -28.32
C THR A 31 -13.84 40.26 -26.84
N VAL A 32 -13.46 39.02 -26.57
CA VAL A 32 -13.21 38.50 -25.21
C VAL A 32 -11.73 38.65 -24.88
N LYS A 33 -11.43 39.08 -23.66
CA LYS A 33 -10.08 39.03 -23.09
C LYS A 33 -10.03 38.03 -21.96
N TYR A 34 -9.06 37.13 -22.02
CA TYR A 34 -8.82 36.13 -20.98
C TYR A 34 -7.73 36.61 -20.00
N SER A 35 -7.94 36.35 -18.72
CA SER A 35 -6.94 36.57 -17.67
C SER A 35 -6.94 35.42 -16.66
N LEU A 36 -5.79 35.20 -16.02
CA LEU A 36 -5.67 34.26 -14.90
C LEU A 36 -5.90 34.99 -13.59
N VAL A 37 -6.70 34.38 -12.73
CA VAL A 37 -7.04 34.89 -11.41
C VAL A 37 -6.64 33.84 -10.38
N ALA A 38 -6.04 34.30 -9.29
CA ALA A 38 -5.72 33.43 -8.17
C ALA A 38 -7.01 32.82 -7.57
N ASP A 39 -6.93 31.57 -7.15
CA ASP A 39 -7.96 30.94 -6.33
C ASP A 39 -7.30 30.36 -5.07
N LYS A 40 -7.12 29.04 -4.95
CA LYS A 40 -6.33 28.45 -3.85
C LYS A 40 -4.84 28.67 -4.04
N VAL A 41 -4.39 28.80 -5.29
CA VAL A 41 -3.02 29.18 -5.62
C VAL A 41 -3.01 30.35 -6.59
N ALA A 42 -1.95 31.14 -6.53
CA ALA A 42 -1.69 32.20 -7.48
C ALA A 42 -0.98 31.66 -8.73
N PRO A 43 -1.14 32.30 -9.90
CA PRO A 43 -0.25 32.08 -11.04
C PRO A 43 1.19 32.37 -10.64
N ALA A 44 2.09 31.43 -10.89
CA ALA A 44 3.53 31.64 -10.79
C ALA A 44 4.00 32.66 -11.85
N ALA A 45 5.21 33.21 -11.67
CA ALA A 45 5.68 34.36 -12.42
C ALA A 45 5.65 34.19 -13.95
N ALA A 46 5.95 33.00 -14.48
CA ALA A 46 5.88 32.75 -15.93
C ALA A 46 4.57 32.08 -16.40
N THR A 47 3.64 31.82 -15.47
CA THR A 47 2.32 31.28 -15.80
C THR A 47 1.47 32.39 -16.42
N LYS A 48 0.97 32.14 -17.63
CA LYS A 48 0.22 33.12 -18.42
C LYS A 48 -0.91 32.48 -19.19
N ILE A 49 -1.89 33.30 -19.56
CA ILE A 49 -2.94 32.95 -20.53
C ILE A 49 -2.81 33.89 -21.73
N ASP A 50 -2.93 33.35 -22.93
CA ASP A 50 -3.06 34.16 -24.13
C ASP A 50 -4.41 34.88 -24.11
N GLU A 51 -4.38 36.21 -24.08
CA GLU A 51 -5.59 37.04 -23.88
C GLU A 51 -6.66 36.81 -24.94
N SER A 52 -6.28 36.34 -26.14
CA SER A 52 -7.18 36.14 -27.29
C SER A 52 -7.69 34.72 -27.44
N SER A 53 -6.80 33.72 -27.32
CA SER A 53 -7.11 32.32 -27.57
C SER A 53 -7.50 31.56 -26.31
N GLY A 54 -7.24 32.12 -25.12
CA GLY A 54 -7.48 31.45 -23.85
C GLY A 54 -6.53 30.29 -23.58
N ALA A 55 -5.45 30.12 -24.37
CA ALA A 55 -4.45 29.09 -24.17
C ALA A 55 -3.57 29.41 -22.96
N ILE A 56 -3.44 28.47 -22.03
CA ILE A 56 -2.66 28.64 -20.79
C ILE A 56 -1.28 28.00 -20.95
N THR A 57 -0.24 28.76 -20.63
CA THR A 57 1.13 28.27 -20.45
C THR A 57 1.45 28.31 -18.96
N LEU A 58 1.86 27.17 -18.39
CA LEU A 58 2.26 27.08 -16.99
C LEU A 58 3.76 27.28 -16.82
N ASP A 59 4.16 28.00 -15.77
CA ASP A 59 5.52 27.96 -15.25
C ASP A 59 5.86 26.54 -14.76
N PRO A 60 7.06 26.00 -15.03
CA PRO A 60 7.49 24.72 -14.45
C PRO A 60 7.45 24.66 -12.92
N LYS A 61 7.48 25.81 -12.24
CA LYS A 61 7.38 25.97 -10.78
C LYS A 61 5.98 26.36 -10.31
N GLN A 62 4.97 26.30 -11.17
CA GLN A 62 3.58 26.53 -10.78
C GLN A 62 3.20 25.54 -9.67
N PRO A 63 2.75 25.98 -8.48
CA PRO A 63 2.22 25.07 -7.47
C PRO A 63 0.87 24.48 -7.90
N GLY A 64 0.58 23.28 -7.42
CA GLY A 64 -0.71 22.61 -7.54
C GLY A 64 -1.79 23.26 -6.67
N GLY A 65 -3.04 23.11 -7.09
CA GLY A 65 -4.20 23.75 -6.49
C GLY A 65 -5.18 24.25 -7.55
N SER A 66 -6.22 24.95 -7.14
CA SER A 66 -7.16 25.58 -8.08
C SER A 66 -6.70 26.99 -8.47
N MET A 67 -6.90 27.31 -9.75
CA MET A 67 -6.81 28.65 -10.32
C MET A 67 -8.10 28.95 -11.10
N LYS A 68 -8.35 30.23 -11.38
CA LYS A 68 -9.48 30.68 -12.19
C LYS A 68 -9.01 31.28 -13.50
N VAL A 69 -9.80 31.06 -14.54
CA VAL A 69 -9.77 31.90 -15.74
C VAL A 69 -10.96 32.84 -15.67
N ARG A 70 -10.69 34.12 -15.85
CA ARG A 70 -11.71 35.12 -16.15
C ARG A 70 -11.74 35.38 -17.64
N ALA A 71 -12.94 35.44 -18.20
CA ALA A 71 -13.19 36.03 -19.49
C ALA A 71 -13.93 37.35 -19.27
N ASP A 72 -13.48 38.41 -19.93
CA ASP A 72 -14.10 39.73 -19.88
C ASP A 72 -14.50 40.16 -21.30
N ASN A 73 -15.65 40.80 -21.44
CA ASN A 73 -16.00 41.60 -22.62
C ASN A 73 -16.53 42.97 -22.18
N GLU A 74 -16.90 43.85 -23.12
CA GLU A 74 -17.30 45.23 -22.83
C GLU A 74 -18.50 45.37 -21.87
N SER A 75 -19.32 44.33 -21.70
CA SER A 75 -20.59 44.42 -20.97
C SER A 75 -20.75 43.39 -19.85
N SER A 76 -19.85 42.41 -19.75
CA SER A 76 -20.00 41.27 -18.84
C SER A 76 -18.68 40.53 -18.62
N TRP A 77 -18.61 39.78 -17.53
CA TRP A 77 -17.50 38.88 -17.22
C TRP A 77 -18.02 37.54 -16.67
N ALA A 78 -17.19 36.52 -16.74
CA ALA A 78 -17.47 35.19 -16.20
C ALA A 78 -16.17 34.50 -15.81
N ASP A 79 -16.23 33.72 -14.73
CA ASP A 79 -15.10 32.98 -14.21
C ASP A 79 -15.36 31.47 -14.33
N ALA A 80 -14.29 30.70 -14.54
CA ALA A 80 -14.30 29.25 -14.35
C ALA A 80 -13.04 28.81 -13.62
N SER A 81 -13.18 27.85 -12.71
CA SER A 81 -12.05 27.25 -11.99
C SER A 81 -11.53 26.01 -12.72
N PHE A 82 -10.22 25.79 -12.64
CA PHE A 82 -9.57 24.54 -13.03
C PHE A 82 -8.57 24.11 -11.97
N LYS A 83 -8.25 22.82 -11.93
CA LYS A 83 -7.36 22.23 -10.92
C LYS A 83 -6.04 21.78 -11.53
N LEU A 84 -4.94 22.22 -10.95
CA LEU A 84 -3.61 21.66 -11.18
C LEU A 84 -3.31 20.68 -10.05
N ILE A 85 -2.88 19.47 -10.42
CA ILE A 85 -2.62 18.41 -9.46
C ILE A 85 -1.13 18.06 -9.55
N GLU A 86 -0.42 18.21 -8.45
CA GLU A 86 0.99 17.84 -8.38
C GLU A 86 1.12 16.32 -8.36
N LYS A 87 2.13 15.85 -9.08
CA LYS A 87 2.57 14.47 -8.98
C LYS A 87 3.26 14.23 -7.63
N PRO A 88 3.03 13.08 -6.96
CA PRO A 88 3.74 12.74 -5.73
C PRO A 88 5.25 12.65 -6.00
N ALA A 89 6.08 13.14 -5.09
CA ALA A 89 7.54 13.08 -5.23
C ALA A 89 8.16 11.87 -4.51
N ALA A 90 7.68 11.58 -3.30
CA ALA A 90 8.17 10.48 -2.47
C ALA A 90 7.14 10.07 -1.42
N ILE A 91 7.36 8.93 -0.77
CA ILE A 91 6.61 8.53 0.43
C ILE A 91 7.23 9.23 1.64
N ALA A 92 6.45 10.09 2.28
CA ALA A 92 6.82 10.81 3.51
C ALA A 92 6.71 9.92 4.76
N GLY A 93 5.74 9.00 4.75
CA GLY A 93 5.48 8.11 5.88
C GLY A 93 4.50 7.01 5.55
N THR A 94 4.51 5.99 6.39
CA THR A 94 3.58 4.85 6.29
C THR A 94 2.99 4.58 7.67
N ALA A 95 1.67 4.59 7.75
CA ALA A 95 0.94 4.15 8.94
C ALA A 95 0.48 2.70 8.75
N ALA A 96 0.70 1.87 9.75
CA ALA A 96 0.23 0.49 9.79
C ALA A 96 -1.19 0.42 10.40
N GLY A 97 -2.05 -0.40 9.80
CA GLY A 97 -3.36 -0.75 10.34
C GLY A 97 -3.31 -1.90 11.35
N THR A 98 -4.46 -2.26 11.91
CA THR A 98 -4.58 -3.24 13.00
C THR A 98 -4.65 -4.70 12.54
N TYR A 99 -4.82 -4.99 11.25
CA TYR A 99 -5.04 -6.36 10.73
C TYR A 99 -4.54 -6.51 9.27
N GLU A 100 -4.07 -7.71 8.90
CA GLU A 100 -3.78 -8.18 7.53
C GLU A 100 -2.82 -7.35 6.65
N GLY A 101 -1.90 -6.58 7.24
CA GLY A 101 -0.92 -5.84 6.45
C GLY A 101 -1.53 -4.65 5.72
N HIS A 102 -2.45 -3.96 6.36
CA HIS A 102 -2.99 -2.69 5.88
C HIS A 102 -1.98 -1.57 6.09
N PHE A 103 -1.63 -0.85 5.03
CA PHE A 103 -0.73 0.29 5.10
C PHE A 103 -1.35 1.52 4.45
N VAL A 104 -1.21 2.68 5.09
CA VAL A 104 -1.63 3.96 4.52
C VAL A 104 -0.39 4.80 4.33
N HIS A 105 -0.09 5.15 3.09
CA HIS A 105 1.04 6.02 2.77
C HIS A 105 0.61 7.49 2.77
N THR A 106 1.54 8.33 3.21
CA THR A 106 1.50 9.77 3.04
C THR A 106 2.64 10.16 2.13
N PHE A 107 2.36 11.03 1.16
CA PHE A 107 3.31 11.43 0.12
C PHE A 107 3.74 12.88 0.31
N THR A 108 4.98 13.17 -0.08
CA THR A 108 5.44 14.55 -0.27
C THR A 108 5.14 14.99 -1.70
N SER A 109 4.88 16.29 -1.86
CA SER A 109 4.91 16.92 -3.18
C SER A 109 6.31 17.44 -3.52
N ALA A 110 6.59 17.64 -4.81
CA ALA A 110 7.72 18.46 -5.26
C ALA A 110 7.47 19.97 -5.04
N GLY A 111 6.20 20.37 -4.89
CA GLY A 111 5.80 21.73 -4.56
C GLY A 111 6.03 22.09 -3.09
N ALA A 112 5.62 23.32 -2.72
CA ALA A 112 5.84 23.85 -1.39
C ALA A 112 4.99 23.18 -0.28
N SER A 113 3.95 22.42 -0.65
CA SER A 113 3.07 21.74 0.31
C SER A 113 2.41 20.52 -0.29
N ALA A 114 1.95 19.59 0.57
CA ALA A 114 1.19 18.41 0.14
C ALA A 114 -0.22 18.75 -0.40
N ALA A 115 -0.71 19.99 -0.21
CA ALA A 115 -2.02 20.40 -0.69
C ALA A 115 -2.14 20.37 -2.22
N GLY A 116 -1.02 20.47 -2.95
CA GLY A 116 -1.01 20.32 -4.40
C GLY A 116 -1.30 18.88 -4.86
N LEU A 117 -1.18 17.88 -4.00
CA LEU A 117 -1.50 16.47 -4.29
C LEU A 117 -3.01 16.17 -4.18
N ASP A 118 -3.82 17.11 -3.70
CA ASP A 118 -5.24 16.89 -3.46
C ASP A 118 -5.97 16.42 -4.74
N GLY A 119 -6.60 15.25 -4.68
CA GLY A 119 -7.29 14.62 -5.80
C GLY A 119 -6.38 13.96 -6.84
N GLU A 120 -5.08 13.83 -6.57
CA GLU A 120 -4.21 12.94 -7.32
C GLU A 120 -4.63 11.49 -7.10
N ASN A 121 -4.67 10.70 -8.17
CA ASN A 121 -5.02 9.29 -8.09
C ASN A 121 -3.77 8.44 -8.29
N ILE A 122 -3.40 7.67 -7.28
CA ILE A 122 -2.26 6.77 -7.31
C ILE A 122 -2.71 5.31 -7.36
N ASN A 123 -1.87 4.46 -7.92
CA ASN A 123 -2.03 3.02 -7.86
C ASN A 123 -0.69 2.34 -7.58
N GLU A 124 -0.75 1.07 -7.23
CA GLU A 124 0.43 0.27 -6.94
C GLU A 124 0.74 -0.73 -8.06
N LYS A 125 2.01 -1.14 -8.10
CA LYS A 125 2.49 -2.25 -8.89
C LYS A 125 3.62 -2.94 -8.13
N PHE A 126 3.67 -4.26 -8.23
CA PHE A 126 4.81 -5.06 -7.81
C PHE A 126 5.49 -5.69 -9.02
N ASP A 127 6.79 -5.93 -8.93
CA ASP A 127 7.55 -6.61 -9.99
C ASP A 127 7.20 -8.10 -10.11
N SER A 128 6.70 -8.69 -9.02
CA SER A 128 6.13 -10.03 -8.97
C SER A 128 4.94 -10.02 -8.01
N LEU A 129 4.02 -10.98 -8.14
CA LEU A 129 3.01 -11.27 -7.12
C LEU A 129 3.29 -12.59 -6.40
N THR A 130 4.44 -13.21 -6.67
CA THR A 130 4.85 -14.47 -6.06
C THR A 130 6.31 -14.42 -5.63
N ALA A 131 6.66 -15.18 -4.60
CA ALA A 131 8.03 -15.36 -4.15
C ALA A 131 8.23 -16.77 -3.57
N ASP A 132 9.35 -17.41 -3.87
CA ASP A 132 9.77 -18.62 -3.18
C ASP A 132 10.42 -18.25 -1.85
N THR A 133 9.86 -18.75 -0.75
CA THR A 133 10.38 -18.45 0.58
C THR A 133 10.82 -19.73 1.29
N PRO A 134 11.70 -19.62 2.31
CA PRO A 134 12.08 -20.77 3.12
C PRO A 134 10.89 -21.49 3.78
N PHE A 135 9.77 -20.80 4.01
CA PHE A 135 8.56 -21.29 4.69
C PHE A 135 7.40 -21.58 3.72
N GLY A 136 7.71 -21.81 2.44
CA GLY A 136 6.75 -22.16 1.38
C GLY A 136 6.58 -21.05 0.33
N PRO A 137 5.90 -21.34 -0.79
CA PRO A 137 5.60 -20.34 -1.80
C PRO A 137 4.69 -19.25 -1.22
N PHE A 138 4.98 -18.01 -1.57
CA PHE A 138 4.21 -16.84 -1.18
C PHE A 138 3.46 -16.30 -2.40
N THR A 139 2.19 -15.95 -2.21
CA THR A 139 1.38 -15.24 -3.19
C THR A 139 0.82 -13.97 -2.57
N LEU A 140 0.89 -12.90 -3.34
CA LEU A 140 0.41 -11.56 -3.02
C LEU A 140 -0.87 -11.26 -3.78
N GLN A 141 -1.83 -10.63 -3.10
CA GLN A 141 -2.87 -9.88 -3.78
C GLN A 141 -2.52 -8.39 -3.72
N ALA A 142 -2.51 -7.77 -4.89
CA ALA A 142 -2.31 -6.34 -5.07
C ALA A 142 -3.39 -5.80 -6.00
N ASN A 143 -3.52 -4.48 -6.07
CA ASN A 143 -4.41 -3.85 -7.03
C ASN A 143 -4.10 -4.31 -8.46
N ALA A 144 -5.15 -4.67 -9.19
CA ALA A 144 -5.03 -4.99 -10.61
C ALA A 144 -4.65 -3.73 -11.41
N ALA A 145 -3.91 -3.90 -12.50
CA ALA A 145 -3.66 -2.81 -13.44
C ALA A 145 -4.99 -2.20 -13.90
N GLY A 146 -5.12 -0.86 -13.84
CA GLY A 146 -6.33 -0.14 -14.22
C GLY A 146 -7.43 -0.06 -13.13
N SER A 147 -7.27 -0.73 -11.99
CA SER A 147 -8.15 -0.56 -10.81
C SER A 147 -8.20 0.89 -10.33
N SER A 148 -9.21 1.26 -9.53
CA SER A 148 -9.45 2.65 -9.10
C SER A 148 -8.28 3.29 -8.33
N GLY A 149 -7.38 2.50 -7.74
CA GLY A 149 -6.30 3.02 -6.92
C GLY A 149 -6.83 3.78 -5.71
N TRP A 150 -6.09 4.80 -5.28
CA TRP A 150 -6.44 5.68 -4.17
C TRP A 150 -6.29 7.13 -4.56
N ASP A 151 -7.27 7.95 -4.20
CA ASP A 151 -7.11 9.40 -4.25
C ASP A 151 -6.31 9.88 -3.03
N LEU A 152 -5.46 10.89 -3.24
CA LEU A 152 -4.76 11.60 -2.19
C LEU A 152 -5.60 12.79 -1.71
N ASP A 153 -5.62 13.00 -0.40
CA ASP A 153 -6.17 14.22 0.18
C ASP A 153 -5.15 15.37 0.18
N SER A 154 -5.58 16.56 0.61
CA SER A 154 -4.70 17.74 0.74
C SER A 154 -3.52 17.62 1.71
N THR A 155 -3.44 16.53 2.50
CA THR A 155 -2.26 16.21 3.31
C THR A 155 -1.31 15.25 2.61
N GLY A 156 -1.63 14.84 1.38
CA GLY A 156 -0.90 13.83 0.62
C GLY A 156 -1.18 12.41 1.11
N LYS A 157 -2.22 12.19 1.90
CA LYS A 157 -2.54 10.88 2.48
C LYS A 157 -3.53 10.13 1.59
N MET A 158 -3.33 8.81 1.46
CA MET A 158 -4.27 7.95 0.73
C MET A 158 -5.64 7.91 1.41
N GLY A 159 -6.71 7.98 0.60
CA GLY A 159 -8.10 7.83 1.02
C GLY A 159 -8.50 6.42 1.51
N GLY A 160 -7.54 5.49 1.64
CA GLY A 160 -7.77 4.14 2.15
C GLY A 160 -6.47 3.36 2.31
N PRO A 161 -6.51 2.21 2.99
CA PRO A 161 -5.35 1.35 3.11
C PRO A 161 -5.07 0.62 1.80
N ASP A 162 -3.77 0.49 1.52
CA ASP A 162 -3.24 -0.61 0.73
C ASP A 162 -3.45 -1.93 1.49
N LYS A 163 -3.92 -2.96 0.77
CA LYS A 163 -4.22 -4.28 1.31
C LYS A 163 -3.35 -5.31 0.63
N VAL A 164 -2.31 -5.73 1.35
CA VAL A 164 -1.31 -6.64 0.84
C VAL A 164 -1.45 -7.97 1.57
N SER A 165 -2.33 -8.83 1.05
CA SER A 165 -2.67 -10.11 1.69
C SER A 165 -1.67 -11.23 1.34
N ILE A 166 -1.57 -12.20 2.25
CA ILE A 166 -0.69 -13.36 2.15
C ILE A 166 -1.54 -14.61 1.89
N GLY A 167 -1.12 -15.45 0.94
CA GLY A 167 -1.71 -16.78 0.74
C GLY A 167 -1.69 -17.66 2.01
N LYS A 168 -2.66 -18.58 2.12
CA LYS A 168 -2.69 -19.56 3.21
C LYS A 168 -1.64 -20.65 2.97
N GLY A 169 -0.92 -21.09 4.02
CA GLY A 169 -0.02 -22.25 3.93
C GLY A 169 1.45 -22.02 4.33
N ILE A 170 1.75 -21.05 5.20
CA ILE A 170 3.10 -20.89 5.77
C ILE A 170 3.46 -22.15 6.57
N ASP A 171 4.50 -22.88 6.13
CA ASP A 171 5.06 -24.00 6.89
C ASP A 171 6.24 -23.51 7.73
N ALA A 172 5.99 -23.37 9.02
CA ALA A 172 7.00 -22.97 9.98
C ALA A 172 7.71 -24.14 10.67
N SER A 173 7.26 -25.37 10.43
CA SER A 173 7.79 -26.56 11.10
C SER A 173 9.31 -26.76 10.94
N PRO A 174 9.96 -26.36 9.82
CA PRO A 174 11.42 -26.48 9.69
C PRO A 174 12.23 -25.57 10.61
N PHE A 175 11.61 -24.52 11.16
CA PHE A 175 12.27 -23.45 11.93
C PHE A 175 12.01 -23.54 13.43
N VAL A 176 10.94 -24.24 13.84
CA VAL A 176 10.55 -24.35 15.24
C VAL A 176 11.20 -25.57 15.86
N LYS A 177 11.98 -25.34 16.91
CA LYS A 177 12.55 -26.43 17.72
C LYS A 177 11.42 -27.19 18.43
N ASN A 178 11.32 -28.48 18.16
CA ASN A 178 10.36 -29.36 18.83
C ASN A 178 10.94 -30.79 18.97
N ALA A 179 10.17 -31.73 19.53
CA ALA A 179 10.64 -33.09 19.74
C ALA A 179 11.03 -33.82 18.42
N SER A 180 10.34 -33.49 17.32
CA SER A 180 10.59 -34.04 15.98
C SER A 180 11.57 -33.21 15.14
N ASN A 181 11.91 -32.00 15.58
CA ASN A 181 12.90 -31.10 14.99
C ASN A 181 13.77 -30.47 16.10
N PRO A 182 14.61 -31.27 16.79
CA PRO A 182 15.38 -30.79 17.94
C PRO A 182 16.47 -29.78 17.54
N THR A 183 16.87 -29.80 16.27
CA THR A 183 17.90 -28.94 15.68
C THR A 183 17.39 -28.40 14.34
N PRO A 184 16.58 -27.32 14.34
CA PRO A 184 16.11 -26.69 13.11
C PRO A 184 17.26 -26.37 12.15
N ALA A 185 17.12 -26.77 10.89
CA ALA A 185 18.17 -26.59 9.87
C ALA A 185 18.40 -25.10 9.50
N LYS A 186 17.42 -24.24 9.78
CA LYS A 186 17.47 -22.80 9.53
C LYS A 186 16.98 -22.06 10.77
N ALA A 187 17.74 -21.07 11.24
CA ALA A 187 17.37 -20.23 12.37
C ALA A 187 16.42 -19.11 11.95
N LEU A 188 15.53 -18.69 12.85
CA LEU A 188 14.77 -17.44 12.71
C LEU A 188 15.68 -16.23 13.00
N PRO A 189 15.46 -15.06 12.38
CA PRO A 189 14.34 -14.73 11.48
C PRO A 189 14.54 -15.25 10.04
N GLN A 190 13.43 -15.55 9.36
CA GLN A 190 13.43 -15.91 7.93
C GLN A 190 12.44 -15.02 7.19
N GLY A 191 12.78 -14.54 6.00
CA GLY A 191 11.91 -13.60 5.30
C GLY A 191 12.27 -13.36 3.86
N PHE A 192 11.50 -12.49 3.23
CA PHE A 192 11.76 -11.97 1.89
C PHE A 192 11.31 -10.51 1.81
N SER A 193 11.78 -9.83 0.77
CA SER A 193 11.40 -8.45 0.47
C SER A 193 10.91 -8.37 -0.97
N MET A 194 9.86 -7.59 -1.18
CA MET A 194 9.37 -7.18 -2.50
C MET A 194 9.38 -5.66 -2.58
N THR A 195 9.46 -5.13 -3.79
CA THR A 195 9.38 -3.68 -4.00
C THR A 195 7.97 -3.34 -4.48
N GLN A 196 7.25 -2.54 -3.69
CA GLN A 196 6.03 -1.89 -4.14
C GLN A 196 6.41 -0.60 -4.86
N LYS A 197 5.84 -0.38 -6.03
CA LYS A 197 5.99 0.83 -6.84
C LYS A 197 4.65 1.54 -6.90
N LEU A 198 4.59 2.76 -6.34
CA LEU A 198 3.40 3.60 -6.34
C LEU A 198 3.53 4.63 -7.46
N HIS A 199 2.53 4.68 -8.34
CA HIS A 199 2.51 5.49 -9.54
C HIS A 199 1.22 6.29 -9.67
N ALA A 200 1.30 7.47 -10.29
CA ALA A 200 0.13 8.24 -10.71
C ALA A 200 -0.64 7.46 -11.79
N LYS A 201 -1.95 7.27 -11.61
CA LYS A 201 -2.80 6.49 -12.54
C LYS A 201 -3.11 7.25 -13.83
N THR A 202 -3.24 8.57 -13.75
CA THR A 202 -3.67 9.41 -14.88
C THR A 202 -2.67 10.52 -15.19
N PHE A 203 -2.10 10.41 -16.40
CA PHE A 203 -1.42 11.43 -17.21
C PHE A 203 -0.08 12.03 -16.73
N PRO A 204 0.86 12.33 -17.65
CA PRO A 204 1.02 11.85 -19.04
C PRO A 204 2.18 10.87 -19.22
N ASP A 205 2.91 10.58 -18.15
CA ASP A 205 3.94 9.56 -18.14
C ASP A 205 3.77 8.76 -16.85
N ALA A 206 3.57 7.45 -16.99
CA ALA A 206 3.51 6.48 -15.89
C ALA A 206 4.86 6.32 -15.16
N THR A 207 5.75 7.30 -15.28
CA THR A 207 7.10 7.35 -14.70
C THR A 207 7.07 8.08 -13.37
N LEU A 208 6.36 7.50 -12.41
CA LEU A 208 6.60 7.78 -11.01
C LEU A 208 6.73 6.46 -10.27
N ASP A 209 7.95 6.15 -9.86
CA ASP A 209 8.30 4.94 -9.10
C ASP A 209 8.65 5.37 -7.68
N ALA A 210 7.69 5.91 -6.93
CA ALA A 210 7.87 6.00 -5.49
C ALA A 210 7.88 4.56 -4.96
N THR A 211 9.06 4.09 -4.56
CA THR A 211 9.24 2.71 -4.15
C THR A 211 9.26 2.59 -2.64
N THR A 212 8.64 1.54 -2.11
CA THR A 212 8.80 1.15 -0.71
C THR A 212 9.04 -0.36 -0.60
N PRO A 213 10.00 -0.80 0.24
CA PRO A 213 10.18 -2.21 0.49
C PRO A 213 8.99 -2.75 1.29
N HIS A 214 8.37 -3.80 0.77
CA HIS A 214 7.44 -4.66 1.49
C HIS A 214 8.19 -5.89 1.99
N VAL A 215 8.39 -5.95 3.29
CA VAL A 215 9.14 -7.04 3.93
C VAL A 215 8.17 -7.96 4.66
N ARG A 216 8.43 -9.25 4.59
CA ARG A 216 7.73 -10.29 5.35
C ARG A 216 8.77 -11.12 6.08
N THR A 217 8.61 -11.24 7.39
CA THR A 217 9.60 -11.93 8.23
C THR A 217 8.89 -12.80 9.25
N LEU A 218 9.19 -14.10 9.21
CA LEU A 218 8.88 -15.06 10.24
C LEU A 218 9.89 -14.94 11.39
N GLU A 219 9.40 -14.72 12.60
CA GLU A 219 10.21 -14.39 13.79
C GLU A 219 9.70 -15.17 15.02
N ASP A 220 10.59 -15.47 15.97
CA ASP A 220 10.20 -15.89 17.32
C ASP A 220 10.24 -14.66 18.23
N VAL A 221 9.08 -14.32 18.79
CA VAL A 221 8.91 -13.19 19.69
C VAL A 221 8.34 -13.72 21.00
N GLY A 222 9.23 -13.94 21.97
CA GLY A 222 8.84 -14.40 23.31
C GLY A 222 8.31 -15.83 23.35
N GLY A 223 8.87 -16.74 22.53
CA GLY A 223 8.44 -18.13 22.43
C GLY A 223 7.19 -18.32 21.57
N LYS A 224 6.76 -17.27 20.88
CA LYS A 224 5.62 -17.28 19.96
C LYS A 224 6.09 -16.95 18.56
N LEU A 225 5.71 -17.78 17.62
CA LEU A 225 5.99 -17.56 16.23
C LEU A 225 5.09 -16.44 15.67
N GLN A 226 5.69 -15.44 15.04
CA GLN A 226 4.97 -14.31 14.46
C GLN A 226 5.42 -14.07 13.01
N MET A 227 4.49 -13.66 12.15
CA MET A 227 4.79 -13.05 10.86
C MET A 227 4.76 -11.53 11.04
N THR A 228 5.89 -10.88 10.87
CA THR A 228 6.02 -9.43 10.83
C THR A 228 5.95 -8.96 9.38
N LEU A 229 5.01 -8.06 9.10
CA LEU A 229 4.77 -7.40 7.81
C LEU A 229 5.23 -5.95 7.93
N LYS A 230 6.11 -5.51 7.03
CA LYS A 230 6.57 -4.12 6.98
C LYS A 230 6.35 -3.50 5.61
N ALA A 231 6.08 -2.20 5.60
CA ALA A 231 6.08 -1.35 4.42
C ALA A 231 6.72 0.00 4.79
N GLY A 232 7.95 0.22 4.33
CA GLY A 232 8.77 1.35 4.81
C GLY A 232 8.93 1.30 6.34
N ALA A 233 8.55 2.38 7.03
CA ALA A 233 8.59 2.46 8.50
C ALA A 233 7.38 1.81 9.21
N GLY A 234 6.31 1.47 8.48
CA GLY A 234 5.13 0.82 9.05
C GLY A 234 5.36 -0.67 9.30
N SER A 235 4.87 -1.20 10.42
CA SER A 235 4.99 -2.62 10.79
C SER A 235 3.72 -3.15 11.44
N VAL A 236 3.34 -4.38 11.11
CA VAL A 236 2.25 -5.16 11.73
C VAL A 236 2.79 -6.55 12.04
N SER A 237 2.52 -7.08 13.22
CA SER A 237 2.89 -8.46 13.57
C SER A 237 1.63 -9.30 13.79
N ILE A 238 1.60 -10.47 13.18
CA ILE A 238 0.50 -11.43 13.24
C ILE A 238 1.03 -12.70 13.89
N GLU A 239 0.46 -13.09 15.02
CA GLU A 239 0.80 -14.37 15.67
C GLU A 239 0.36 -15.54 14.77
N ILE A 240 1.32 -16.41 14.43
CA ILE A 240 1.02 -17.64 13.70
C ILE A 240 0.67 -18.70 14.74
N LYS A 241 -0.58 -19.16 14.72
CA LYS A 241 -0.96 -20.34 15.49
C LYS A 241 -0.26 -21.57 14.89
N THR A 242 0.81 -22.02 15.53
CA THR A 242 1.34 -23.35 15.26
C THR A 242 0.35 -24.40 15.79
N PRO A 243 0.18 -25.54 15.10
CA PRO A 243 -0.47 -26.69 15.70
C PRO A 243 0.21 -26.99 17.04
N ALA A 244 -0.58 -27.25 18.08
CA ALA A 244 -0.01 -27.65 19.37
C ALA A 244 0.94 -28.83 19.14
N ALA A 245 2.11 -28.81 19.79
CA ALA A 245 2.98 -29.98 19.80
C ALA A 245 2.14 -31.18 20.25
N PRO A 246 2.27 -32.36 19.60
CA PRO A 246 1.63 -33.57 20.09
C PRO A 246 1.99 -33.74 21.58
N ALA A 247 0.99 -34.00 22.42
CA ALA A 247 1.24 -34.32 23.81
C ALA A 247 2.31 -35.41 23.86
N THR A 248 3.38 -35.19 24.63
CA THR A 248 4.42 -36.21 24.81
C THR A 248 3.71 -37.47 25.29
N PRO A 249 3.88 -38.62 24.61
CA PRO A 249 3.32 -39.88 25.10
C PRO A 249 3.76 -40.05 26.54
N ALA A 250 2.81 -40.28 27.45
CA ALA A 250 3.14 -40.58 28.83
C ALA A 250 4.15 -41.74 28.82
N THR A 251 5.26 -41.56 29.53
CA THR A 251 6.24 -42.64 29.73
C THR A 251 5.47 -43.88 30.20
N PRO A 252 5.55 -45.02 29.50
CA PRO A 252 4.91 -46.24 29.95
C PRO A 252 5.37 -46.52 31.37
N ALA A 253 4.43 -46.77 32.28
CA ALA A 253 4.78 -47.21 33.62
C ALA A 253 5.74 -48.41 33.50
N ALA A 254 6.85 -48.36 34.24
CA ALA A 254 7.84 -49.44 34.24
C ALA A 254 7.14 -50.78 34.47
N PRO A 255 7.50 -51.84 33.73
CA PRO A 255 6.89 -53.15 33.95
C PRO A 255 7.10 -53.55 35.41
N LYS A 256 5.99 -53.87 36.07
CA LYS A 256 5.99 -54.39 37.44
C LYS A 256 6.87 -55.64 37.46
N ALA A 257 7.91 -55.64 38.30
CA ALA A 257 8.79 -56.79 38.45
C ALA A 257 7.95 -58.04 38.71
N ALA A 258 8.20 -59.10 37.94
CA ALA A 258 7.60 -60.41 38.15
C ALA A 258 8.01 -60.88 39.56
N GLY A 259 7.02 -61.08 40.43
CA GLY A 259 7.24 -61.64 41.76
C GLY A 259 7.78 -63.05 41.63
N GLU A 260 8.79 -63.33 42.47
CA GLU A 260 9.38 -64.65 42.67
C GLU A 260 8.29 -65.67 43.04
N GLY A 261 8.46 -66.88 42.50
CA GLY A 261 7.50 -67.97 42.61
C GLY A 261 7.33 -68.47 44.04
N ASP A 262 6.08 -68.78 44.38
CA ASP A 262 5.73 -69.51 45.59
C ASP A 262 5.71 -71.01 45.27
N GLU A 263 6.44 -71.76 46.09
CA GLU A 263 6.80 -73.16 45.93
C GLU A 263 5.59 -74.05 46.31
N ALA A 264 5.14 -74.91 45.39
CA ALA A 264 4.00 -75.80 45.63
C ALA A 264 4.37 -76.95 46.59
N VAL A 265 3.69 -77.02 47.74
CA VAL A 265 3.76 -78.13 48.72
C VAL A 265 2.93 -79.32 48.20
N PRO A 266 3.45 -80.57 48.21
CA PRO A 266 2.72 -81.74 47.73
C PRO A 266 1.71 -82.26 48.77
N GLU A 267 0.50 -82.56 48.29
CA GLU A 267 -0.62 -83.10 49.07
C GLU A 267 -0.46 -84.63 49.24
N ALA A 268 -0.57 -85.11 50.49
CA ALA A 268 -0.42 -86.51 50.85
C ALA A 268 -1.71 -87.31 50.61
N GLN A 269 -1.58 -88.45 49.94
CA GLN A 269 -2.65 -89.45 49.76
C GLN A 269 -2.92 -90.19 51.08
N GLY A 270 -4.17 -90.15 51.54
CA GLY A 270 -4.69 -90.98 52.63
C GLY A 270 -5.82 -91.88 52.13
N THR A 271 -5.56 -93.20 52.16
CA THR A 271 -6.54 -94.27 51.97
C THR A 271 -7.18 -94.63 53.31
N THR A 272 -8.49 -94.89 53.33
CA THR A 272 -9.19 -95.60 54.42
C THR A 272 -10.09 -96.68 53.84
N ASP A 273 -9.85 -97.90 54.33
CA ASP A 273 -10.67 -99.12 54.46
C ASP A 273 -11.59 -99.60 53.32
#